data_AF-A0AAX4L156-F1
#
_entry.id   AF-A0AAX4L156-F1
#
_cell.length_a   1.000
_cell.length_b   1.000
_cell.length_c   1.000
_cell.angle_alpha   90.00
_cell.angle_beta   90.00
_cell.angle_gamma   90.00
#
_symmetry.space_group_name_H-M   'P 1'
#
loop_
_entity.id
_entity.type
_entity.pdbx_description
1 polymer ?
#
loop_
_entity_poly.entity_id
_entity_poly.type
_entity_poly.pdbx_seq_one_letter_code
_entity_poly.pdbx_strand_id
1 'polypeptide(L)' 'MILIEEILLILGFLMLPYGIYEIIKSEADKTVKITLIGISIVLFAVETVLAMI' A
#
# COMPACT_ATOMS: atom_id res chain seq x y z
N MET A 1 4.76 -16.29 -15.42
CA MET A 1 4.48 -16.10 -13.98
C MET A 1 5.20 -14.84 -13.53
N ILE A 2 4.97 -13.73 -14.24
CA ILE A 2 5.71 -12.47 -14.01
C ILE A 2 4.80 -11.28 -14.34
N LEU A 3 3.99 -11.41 -15.41
CA LEU A 3 3.14 -10.30 -15.88
C LEU A 3 2.05 -9.89 -14.86
N ILE A 4 1.44 -10.86 -14.16
CA ILE A 4 0.40 -10.55 -13.18
C ILE A 4 1.04 -9.95 -11.92
N GLU A 5 2.14 -10.51 -11.42
CA GLU A 5 2.86 -9.94 -10.28
C GLU A 5 3.40 -8.53 -10.59
N GLU A 6 3.94 -8.28 -11.79
CA GLU A 6 4.40 -6.96 -12.21
C GLU A 6 3.25 -5.94 -12.29
N ILE A 7 2.10 -6.33 -12.85
CA ILE A 7 0.92 -5.47 -12.90
C ILE A 7 0.44 -5.15 -11.48
N LEU A 8 0.38 -6.15 -10.59
CA LEU A 8 -0.01 -5.96 -9.19
C LEU A 8 0.98 -5.05 -8.45
N LEU A 9 2.28 -5.19 -8.71
CA LEU A 9 3.32 -4.33 -8.13
C LEU A 9 3.19 -2.87 -8.60
N ILE A 10 2.95 -2.66 -9.90
CA ILE A 10 2.69 -1.33 -10.47
C ILE A 10 1.43 -0.72 -9.86
N LEU A 11 0.33 -1.50 -9.78
CA LEU A 11 -0.91 -1.06 -9.15
C LEU A 11 -0.69 -0.71 -7.68
N GLY A 12 0.06 -1.53 -6.94
CA GLY A 12 0.43 -1.26 -5.56
C GLY A 12 1.22 0.04 -5.42
N PHE A 13 2.18 0.27 -6.32
CA PHE A 13 3.01 1.49 -6.31
C PHE A 13 2.19 2.76 -6.59
N LEU A 14 1.21 2.67 -7.48
CA LEU A 14 0.30 3.78 -7.80
C LEU A 14 -0.76 3.99 -6.69
N MET A 15 -1.26 2.91 -6.10
CA MET A 15 -2.32 2.96 -5.10
C MET A 15 -1.80 3.32 -3.70
N LEU A 16 -0.55 3.02 -3.35
CA LEU A 16 0.02 3.36 -2.05
C LEU A 16 -0.03 4.87 -1.74
N PRO A 17 0.46 5.79 -2.60
CA PRO A 17 0.37 7.23 -2.34
C PRO A 17 -1.08 7.71 -2.32
N TYR A 18 -1.95 7.16 -3.17
CA TYR A 18 -3.38 7.46 -3.18
C TYR A 18 -4.06 7.04 -1.87
N GLY A 19 -3.80 5.82 -1.39
CA GLY A 19 -4.33 5.30 -0.13
C GLY A 19 -3.85 6.12 1.07
N ILE A 20 -2.57 6.50 1.09
CA ILE A 20 -2.04 7.39 2.13
C ILE A 20 -2.73 8.77 2.10
N TYR A 21 -2.92 9.36 0.92
CA TYR A 21 -3.63 10.63 0.77
C TYR A 21 -5.06 10.55 1.32
N GLU A 22 -5.82 9.52 0.97
CA GLU A 22 -7.18 9.31 1.46
C GLU A 22 -7.22 9.11 2.99
N ILE A 23 -6.27 8.36 3.55
CA ILE A 23 -6.14 8.19 5.01
C ILE A 23 -5.86 9.54 5.69
N ILE A 24 -4.96 10.35 5.14
CA ILE A 24 -4.65 11.68 5.69
C ILE A 24 -5.87 12.60 5.64
N LYS A 25 -6.61 12.59 4.54
CA LYS A 25 -7.82 13.40 4.33
C LYS A 25 -9.02 12.94 5.15
N SER A 26 -9.06 11.68 5.56
CA SER A 26 -10.17 11.13 6.35
C SER A 26 -10.37 11.87 7.69
N GLU A 27 -11.57 11.81 8.25
CA GLU A 27 -11.88 12.37 9.58
C GLU A 27 -11.51 11.41 10.74
N ALA A 28 -10.71 10.36 10.46
CA ALA A 28 -10.33 9.37 11.46
C ALA A 28 -9.36 9.93 12.51
N ASP A 29 -9.37 9.33 13.70
CA ASP A 29 -8.44 9.69 14.76
C ASP A 29 -6.97 9.47 14.34
N LYS A 30 -6.07 10.30 14.88
CA LYS A 30 -4.64 10.26 14.55
C LYS A 30 -4.03 8.86 14.74
N THR A 31 -4.41 8.16 15.81
CA THR A 31 -3.94 6.79 16.07
C THR A 31 -4.38 5.83 14.97
N VAL A 32 -5.63 5.93 14.52
CA VAL A 32 -6.16 5.10 13.42
C VAL A 32 -5.43 5.40 12.12
N LYS A 33 -5.21 6.69 11.81
CA LYS A 33 -4.45 7.10 10.61
C LYS A 33 -3.04 6.50 10.59
N ILE A 34 -2.31 6.58 11.70
CA ILE A 34 -0.95 6.02 11.81
C ILE A 34 -0.99 4.50 11.62
N THR A 35 -1.94 3.81 12.24
CA THR A 35 -2.11 2.36 12.08
C THR A 35 -2.39 1.99 10.63
N LEU A 36 -3.31 2.69 9.95
CA LEU A 36 -3.67 2.41 8.57
C LEU A 36 -2.52 2.67 7.59
N ILE A 37 -1.77 3.77 7.78
CA ILE A 37 -0.57 4.05 6.99
C ILE A 37 0.47 2.94 7.22
N GLY A 38 0.69 2.54 8.47
CA GLY A 38 1.61 1.45 8.81
C GLY A 38 1.23 0.13 8.14
N ILE A 39 -0.04 -0.28 8.22
CA ILE A 39 -0.55 -1.48 7.55
C ILE A 39 -0.34 -1.38 6.04
N SER A 40 -0.66 -0.23 5.43
CA SER A 40 -0.54 -0.03 3.98
C SER A 40 0.91 -0.18 3.50
N ILE A 41 1.87 0.39 4.24
CA ILE A 41 3.30 0.27 3.92
C ILE A 41 3.77 -1.19 4.07
N VAL A 42 3.37 -1.87 5.14
CA VAL A 42 3.74 -3.28 5.37
C VAL A 42 3.18 -4.17 4.27
N LEU A 43 1.91 -4.00 3.90
CA LEU A 43 1.29 -4.76 2.82
C LEU A 43 2.01 -4.54 1.49
N PHE A 44 2.36 -3.29 1.15
CA PHE A 44 3.11 -2.99 -0.06
C PHE A 44 4.52 -3.62 -0.04
N ALA A 45 5.19 -3.62 1.10
CA ALA A 45 6.50 -4.25 1.24
C ALA A 45 6.42 -5.78 1.06
N VAL A 46 5.40 -6.43 1.65
CA VAL A 46 5.15 -7.87 1.48
C VAL A 46 4.86 -8.20 0.03
N GLU A 47 3.99 -7.44 -0.64
CA GLU A 47 3.69 -7.59 -2.06
C GLU A 47 4.96 -7.47 -2.91
N THR A 48 5.82 -6.49 -2.62
CA THR A 48 7.08 -6.27 -3.34
C THR A 48 8.03 -7.47 -3.19
N VAL A 49 8.12 -8.05 -1.99
CA VAL A 49 8.94 -9.24 -1.75
C VAL A 49 8.37 -10.45 -2.49
N LEU A 50 7.05 -10.65 -2.44
CA LEU A 50 6.37 -11.75 -3.15
C LEU A 50 6.53 -11.64 -4.66
N ALA A 51 6.50 -10.43 -5.22
CA ALA A 51 6.71 -10.19 -6.65
C ALA A 51 8.17 -10.41 -7.11
N MET A 52 9.12 -10.53 -6.18
CA MET A 52 10.56 -10.68 -6.49
C MET A 52 11.10 -12.11 -6.30
N ILE A 53 10.30 -13.05 -5.79
CA ILE A 53 10.71 -14.44 -5.49
C ILE A 53 9.99 -15.40 -6.44
#